data_AF-A0A1X1AIZ6-F1
#
_entry.id   AF-A0A1X1AIZ6-F1
#
_cell.length_a   1.000
_cell.length_b   1.000
_cell.length_c   1.000
_cell.angle_alpha   90.00
_cell.angle_beta   90.00
_cell.angle_gamma   90.00
#
_symmetry.space_group_name_H-M   'P 1'
#
loop_
_entity.id
_entity.type
_entity.pdbx_description
1 polymer ?
#
loop_
_entity_poly.entity_id
_entity_poly.type
_entity_poly.pdbx_seq_one_letter_code
_entity_poly.pdbx_strand_id
1 'polypeptide(L)'
;MSPAQQVATAVTDLDGVAELHGGVLGEVATYLPGGRVNGVRLDKSGVEVHVVLFLDDDIRAVAAEVQRVASGVVGVPATVVVEDVVARV
;
A
#
# COMPACT_ATOMS: atom_id res chain seq x y z
N MET A 1 16.35 -1.51 5.32
CA MET A 1 14.93 -1.64 4.99
C MET A 1 14.81 -1.65 3.47
N SER A 2 14.18 -2.67 2.87
CA SER A 2 13.99 -2.74 1.41
C SER A 2 13.02 -1.65 0.93
N PRO A 3 12.99 -1.31 -0.37
CA PRO A 3 12.01 -0.36 -0.91
C PRO A 3 10.56 -0.76 -0.62
N ALA A 4 10.22 -2.06 -0.69
CA ALA A 4 8.88 -2.55 -0.35
C ALA A 4 8.53 -2.26 1.12
N GLN A 5 9.48 -2.48 2.04
CA GLN A 5 9.27 -2.20 3.46
C GLN A 5 9.13 -0.69 3.72
N GLN A 6 9.89 0.16 3.00
CA GLN A 6 9.77 1.62 3.13
C GLN A 6 8.42 2.12 2.65
N VAL A 7 7.92 1.62 1.51
CA VAL A 7 6.56 1.93 1.02
C VAL A 7 5.53 1.47 2.05
N ALA A 8 5.65 0.24 2.54
CA ALA A 8 4.69 -0.30 3.50
C ALA A 8 4.59 0.57 4.75
N THR A 9 5.73 0.92 5.36
CA THR A 9 5.77 1.80 6.53
C THR A 9 5.17 3.17 6.23
N ALA A 10 5.60 3.83 5.15
CA ALA A 10 5.13 5.17 4.82
C ALA A 10 3.62 5.22 4.52
N VAL A 11 3.06 4.14 3.96
CA VAL A 11 1.63 4.05 3.67
C VAL A 11 0.81 3.75 4.93
N THR A 12 1.26 2.86 5.81
CA THR A 12 0.55 2.55 7.06
C THR A 12 0.59 3.70 8.08
N ASP A 13 1.51 4.65 7.92
CA ASP A 13 1.59 5.86 8.75
C ASP A 13 0.55 6.93 8.34
N LEU A 14 -0.22 6.71 7.27
CA LEU A 14 -1.28 7.63 6.85
C LEU A 14 -2.58 7.37 7.62
N ASP A 15 -3.13 8.41 8.26
CA ASP A 15 -4.31 8.31 9.13
C ASP A 15 -5.52 7.62 8.46
N GLY A 16 -5.70 7.79 7.15
CA GLY A 16 -6.81 7.20 6.39
C GLY A 16 -6.61 5.75 5.96
N VAL A 17 -5.45 5.15 6.21
CA VAL A 17 -5.14 3.76 5.86
C VAL A 17 -5.35 2.88 7.09
N ALA A 18 -6.23 1.90 6.96
CA ALA A 18 -6.47 0.92 8.02
C ALA A 18 -5.38 -0.16 8.03
N GLU A 19 -5.06 -0.71 6.86
CA GLU A 19 -4.01 -1.70 6.68
C GLU A 19 -3.60 -1.86 5.21
N LEU A 20 -2.51 -2.62 4.99
CA LEU A 20 -2.11 -3.11 3.67
C LEU A 20 -2.72 -4.48 3.41
N HIS A 21 -3.36 -4.66 2.27
CA HIS A 21 -4.05 -5.89 1.93
C HIS A 21 -3.17 -6.83 1.10
N GLY A 22 -2.86 -8.02 1.62
CA GLY A 22 -2.02 -9.01 0.94
C GLY A 22 -2.68 -9.78 -0.21
N GLY A 23 -3.95 -9.54 -0.51
CA GLY A 23 -4.75 -10.45 -1.34
C GLY A 23 -5.27 -11.65 -0.54
N VAL A 24 -6.32 -12.31 -1.04
CA VAL A 24 -7.06 -13.36 -0.30
C VAL A 24 -6.16 -14.57 0.03
N LEU A 25 -5.19 -14.86 -0.84
CA LEU A 25 -4.23 -15.96 -0.71
C LEU A 25 -2.78 -15.44 -0.50
N GLY A 26 -2.59 -14.15 -0.21
CA GLY A 26 -1.26 -13.55 -0.12
C GLY A 26 -0.58 -13.31 -1.47
N GLU A 27 -1.37 -13.18 -2.55
CA GLU A 27 -0.91 -12.96 -3.92
C GLU A 27 -0.31 -11.56 -4.14
N VAL A 28 -0.66 -10.58 -3.31
CA VAL A 28 -0.08 -9.24 -3.32
C VAL A 28 1.00 -9.16 -2.24
N ALA A 29 2.20 -9.56 -2.61
CA ALA A 29 3.34 -9.41 -1.74
C ALA A 29 4.66 -9.25 -2.51
N THR A 30 5.58 -8.50 -1.92
CA THR A 30 6.99 -8.49 -2.33
C THR A 30 7.75 -9.47 -1.46
N TYR A 31 8.24 -10.55 -2.06
CA TYR A 31 9.06 -11.57 -1.40
C TYR A 31 10.53 -11.13 -1.34
N LEU A 32 11.12 -11.20 -0.15
CA LEU A 32 12.49 -10.77 0.14
C LEU A 32 13.26 -11.92 0.81
N PRO A 33 14.61 -11.91 0.78
CA PRO A 33 15.38 -12.80 1.63
C PRO A 33 14.99 -12.61 3.11
N GLY A 34 14.43 -13.65 3.73
CA GLY A 34 14.00 -13.63 5.13
C GLY A 34 12.56 -13.17 5.40
N GLY A 35 11.71 -12.95 4.37
CA GLY A 35 10.29 -12.66 4.60
C GLY A 35 9.53 -12.16 3.37
N ARG A 36 8.33 -11.63 3.59
CA ARG A 36 7.54 -10.94 2.56
C ARG A 36 6.91 -9.68 3.12
N VAL A 37 6.63 -8.71 2.25
CA VAL A 37 5.84 -7.52 2.55
C VAL A 37 4.49 -7.68 1.86
N ASN A 38 3.41 -7.82 2.61
CA ASN A 38 2.05 -7.91 2.06
C ASN A 38 1.58 -6.54 1.56
N GLY A 39 0.70 -6.52 0.56
CA GLY A 39 0.04 -5.32 0.04
C GLY A 39 0.93 -4.37 -0.75
N VAL A 40 2.22 -4.69 -0.93
CA VAL A 40 3.13 -3.97 -1.81
C VAL A 40 3.72 -4.95 -2.81
N ARG A 41 3.53 -4.70 -4.10
CA ARG A 41 4.17 -5.43 -5.20
C ARG A 41 5.15 -4.49 -5.91
N LEU A 42 6.41 -4.88 -5.94
CA LEU A 42 7.45 -4.21 -6.72
C LEU A 42 7.93 -5.14 -7.83
N ASP A 43 7.91 -4.65 -9.05
CA ASP A 43 8.51 -5.32 -10.20
C ASP A 43 9.21 -4.31 -11.13
N LYS A 44 9.63 -4.77 -12.32
CA LYS A 44 10.35 -3.93 -13.29
C LYS A 44 9.48 -2.83 -13.91
N SER A 45 8.16 -2.94 -13.80
CA SER A 45 7.17 -2.04 -14.40
C SER A 45 6.65 -0.98 -13.43
N GLY A 46 6.81 -1.17 -12.12
CA GLY A 46 6.48 -0.14 -11.13
C GLY A 46 6.23 -0.70 -9.73
N VAL A 47 5.44 0.08 -8.97
CA VAL A 47 4.95 -0.29 -7.64
C VAL A 47 3.42 -0.34 -7.66
N GLU A 48 2.87 -1.37 -7.06
CA GLU A 48 1.45 -1.47 -6.77
C GLU A 48 1.23 -1.60 -5.26
N VAL A 49 0.28 -0.84 -4.75
CA VAL A 49 -0.05 -0.79 -3.33
C VAL A 49 -1.53 -1.10 -3.16
N HIS A 50 -1.82 -2.15 -2.40
CA HIS A 50 -3.16 -2.60 -2.09
C HIS A 50 -3.47 -2.26 -0.65
N VAL A 51 -4.54 -1.49 -0.44
CA VAL A 51 -4.89 -0.88 0.84
C VAL A 51 -6.33 -1.19 1.24
N VAL A 52 -6.56 -1.23 2.54
CA VAL A 52 -7.88 -1.05 3.15
C VAL A 52 -7.92 0.35 3.73
N LEU A 53 -8.97 1.12 3.41
CA LEU A 53 -9.11 2.52 3.86
C LEU A 53 -10.23 2.66 4.88
N PHE A 54 -10.15 3.71 5.72
CA PHE A 54 -11.26 4.06 6.58
C PHE A 54 -12.39 4.74 5.79
N LEU A 55 -13.61 4.24 5.94
CA LEU A 55 -14.82 4.73 5.26
C LEU A 55 -15.21 6.14 5.71
N ASP A 56 -14.78 6.55 6.91
CA ASP A 56 -15.06 7.87 7.48
C ASP A 56 -14.27 9.00 6.80
N ASP A 57 -13.21 8.66 6.04
CA ASP A 57 -12.37 9.61 5.32
C ASP A 57 -12.76 9.70 3.83
N ASP A 58 -12.30 10.74 3.12
CA ASP A 58 -12.45 10.81 1.67
C ASP A 58 -11.53 9.78 0.99
N ILE A 59 -12.10 8.62 0.67
CA ILE A 59 -11.44 7.48 0.02
C ILE A 59 -10.60 7.91 -1.19
N ARG A 60 -11.08 8.84 -2.03
CA ARG A 60 -10.33 9.28 -3.21
C ARG A 60 -9.14 10.15 -2.84
N ALA A 61 -9.30 11.04 -1.87
CA ALA A 61 -8.20 11.86 -1.37
C ALA A 61 -7.11 11.00 -0.71
N VAL A 62 -7.51 10.04 0.12
CA VAL A 62 -6.59 9.10 0.78
C VAL A 62 -5.88 8.22 -0.25
N ALA A 63 -6.58 7.67 -1.25
CA ALA A 63 -5.93 6.87 -2.30
C ALA A 63 -4.91 7.71 -3.11
N ALA A 64 -5.21 8.97 -3.39
CA ALA A 64 -4.27 9.89 -4.06
C ALA A 64 -3.05 10.21 -3.18
N GLU A 65 -3.25 10.31 -1.87
CA GLU A 65 -2.17 10.45 -0.89
C GLU A 65 -1.26 9.23 -0.85
N VAL A 66 -1.83 8.03 -0.74
CA VAL A 66 -1.09 6.77 -0.82
C VAL A 66 -0.27 6.72 -2.11
N GLN A 67 -0.87 7.07 -3.25
CA GLN A 67 -0.19 7.07 -4.54
C GLN A 67 1.02 8.00 -4.53
N ARG A 68 0.85 9.24 -4.05
CA ARG A 68 1.89 10.26 -3.99
C ARG A 68 3.04 9.84 -3.07
N VAL A 69 2.72 9.33 -1.87
CA VAL A 69 3.71 8.87 -0.89
C VAL A 69 4.50 7.68 -1.44
N ALA A 70 3.81 6.64 -1.90
CA ALA A 70 4.45 5.44 -2.47
C ALA A 70 5.34 5.79 -3.67
N SER A 71 4.85 6.64 -4.59
CA SER A 71 5.62 7.08 -5.75
C SER A 71 6.87 7.86 -5.33
N GLY A 72 6.77 8.70 -4.29
CA GLY A 72 7.90 9.45 -3.75
C GLY A 72 8.99 8.56 -3.15
N VAL A 73 8.61 7.45 -2.51
CA VAL A 73 9.56 6.49 -1.92
C VAL A 73 10.36 5.76 -3.00
N VAL A 74 9.72 5.35 -4.11
CA VAL A 74 10.37 4.51 -5.14
C VAL A 74 10.84 5.28 -6.38
N GLY A 75 10.45 6.54 -6.54
CA GLY A 75 10.83 7.38 -7.68
C GLY A 75 10.15 7.04 -9.01
N VAL A 76 9.12 6.19 -9.00
CA VAL A 76 8.31 5.80 -10.15
C VAL A 76 6.82 5.87 -9.80
N PRO A 77 5.90 6.04 -10.77
CA PRO A 77 4.47 6.10 -10.49
C PRO A 77 3.96 4.83 -9.80
N ALA A 78 3.19 5.01 -8.72
CA ALA A 78 2.48 3.96 -8.03
C ALA A 78 1.06 3.77 -8.59
N THR A 79 0.64 2.51 -8.71
CA THR A 79 -0.76 2.13 -8.85
C THR A 79 -1.31 1.83 -7.46
N VAL A 80 -2.47 2.39 -7.12
CA VAL A 80 -3.14 2.14 -5.84
C VAL A 80 -4.45 1.42 -6.10
N VAL A 81 -4.65 0.31 -5.40
CA VAL A 81 -5.88 -0.47 -5.42
C VAL A 81 -6.48 -0.42 -4.02
N VAL A 82 -7.70 0.09 -3.92
CA VAL A 82 -8.48 0.02 -2.68
C VAL A 82 -9.24 -1.29 -2.70
N GLU A 83 -8.83 -2.24 -1.87
CA GLU A 83 -9.39 -3.58 -1.82
C GLU A 83 -10.67 -3.62 -0.99
N ASP A 84 -10.73 -2.84 0.10
CA ASP A 84 -11.88 -2.76 0.99
C ASP A 84 -11.93 -1.41 1.73
N VAL A 85 -13.05 -1.15 2.39
CA VAL A 85 -13.28 0.00 3.26
C VAL A 85 -13.92 -0.42 4.57
N VAL A 86 -13.41 0.11 5.69
CA VAL A 86 -13.87 -0.26 7.04
C VAL A 86 -14.21 0.99 7.86
N ALA A 87 -15.16 0.88 8.79
CA ALA A 87 -15.43 1.95 9.75
C ALA A 87 -14.34 1.99 10.84
N ARG A 88 -14.05 3.16 11.43
CA ARG A 88 -13.24 3.24 12.66
C ARG A 88 -14.04 2.68 13.85
N VAL A 89 -13.40 1.83 14.67
CA VAL A 89 -13.98 1.23 15.88
C VAL A 89 -13.52 1.95 17.13
#